data_AF-R7SWT8-F1
#
_entry.id   AF-R7SWT8-F1
#
_cell.length_a   1.000
_cell.length_b   1.000
_cell.length_c   1.000
_cell.angle_alpha   90.00
_cell.angle_beta   90.00
_cell.angle_gamma   90.00
#
_symmetry.space_group_name_H-M   'P 1'
#
loop_
_entity.id
_entity.type
_entity.pdbx_description
1 polymer ?
#
loop_
_entity_poly.entity_id
_entity_poly.type
_entity_poly.pdbx_seq_one_letter_code
_entity_poly.pdbx_strand_id
1 'polypeptide(L)'
;MDFAGLKTDTDLSDTERRLDESEVREHPVFEYVRSLFRTSLSDDWPRFKLHINDGESSKSHAYLVGKPTFCPPELLGRGTRGYVAYECETGRFVWLKDVWRASYMLTKTEGEVLRKLNAAGVPHVPTLVCDGDVRDQATITADWRRAKSLPDGILRQHRHHRIVVEEVCMPLDKFRYGRQLIAVVYDCLPHHQAATNSETRILHCDISGGNILIYPKIVRVPEGQIPTVVWTGVLTDWELSRPLDSRMSRLTTKRNQGTYQFMSVSLLTRITKPVEICDELESFFHVLVYYAVHY
;
A
#
# COMPACT_ATOMS: atom_id res chain seq x y z
N MET A 1 -5.95 -0.45 24.72
CA MET A 1 -5.58 0.40 23.58
C MET A 1 -4.56 1.45 24.00
N ASP A 2 -4.86 2.32 24.98
CA ASP A 2 -3.95 3.39 25.42
C ASP A 2 -2.56 2.91 25.84
N PHE A 3 -2.48 1.79 26.56
CA PHE A 3 -1.20 1.17 26.94
C PHE A 3 -0.29 0.86 25.74
N ALA A 4 -0.84 0.48 24.59
CA ALA A 4 -0.05 0.22 23.39
C ALA A 4 0.55 1.49 22.80
N GLY A 5 -0.06 2.66 23.04
CA GLY A 5 0.45 3.95 22.59
C GLY A 5 1.53 4.58 23.49
N LEU A 6 1.81 4.02 24.66
CA LEU A 6 2.81 4.58 25.58
C LEU A 6 4.23 4.33 25.07
N LYS A 7 5.07 5.38 25.05
CA LYS A 7 6.49 5.27 24.67
C LYS A 7 7.17 4.16 25.47
N THR A 8 7.99 3.36 24.81
CA THR A 8 8.79 2.32 25.46
C THR A 8 10.28 2.56 25.19
N ASP A 9 11.14 2.20 26.14
CA ASP A 9 12.59 2.32 25.99
C ASP A 9 13.16 1.36 24.93
N THR A 10 12.32 0.43 24.45
CA THR A 10 12.64 -0.52 23.38
C THR A 10 12.27 -0.02 21.98
N ASP A 11 11.63 1.15 21.86
CA ASP A 11 11.32 1.73 20.56
C ASP A 11 12.60 2.20 19.87
N LEU A 12 12.77 1.80 18.61
CA LEU A 12 13.95 2.17 17.82
C LEU A 12 13.74 3.49 17.08
N SER A 13 14.77 4.33 17.03
CA SER A 13 14.80 5.43 16.07
C SER A 13 14.84 4.90 14.65
N ASP A 14 14.10 5.53 13.75
CA ASP A 14 14.15 5.27 12.31
C ASP A 14 15.45 5.76 11.66
N THR A 15 16.27 6.56 12.35
CA THR A 15 17.49 7.12 11.75
C THR A 15 18.46 6.04 11.29
N GLU A 16 19.00 6.20 10.09
CA GLU A 16 20.00 5.28 9.54
C GLU A 16 21.25 5.27 10.41
N ARG A 17 21.54 4.13 11.04
CA ARG A 17 22.71 3.93 11.90
C ARG A 17 22.98 2.45 12.13
N ARG A 18 24.19 2.15 12.58
CA ARG A 18 24.52 0.84 13.17
C ARG A 18 23.82 0.69 14.52
N LEU A 19 23.38 -0.53 14.80
CA LEU A 19 22.79 -0.95 16.06
C LEU A 19 23.78 -1.81 16.83
N ASP A 20 23.64 -1.81 18.15
CA ASP A 20 24.21 -2.87 18.99
C ASP A 20 23.33 -4.13 18.91
N GLU A 21 23.93 -5.32 19.04
CA GLU A 21 23.17 -6.59 19.02
C GLU A 21 22.12 -6.65 20.15
N SER A 22 22.34 -5.93 21.26
CA SER A 22 21.38 -5.82 22.36
C SER A 22 20.11 -5.02 22.01
N GLU A 23 20.16 -4.19 20.96
CA GLU A 23 19.02 -3.41 20.44
C GLU A 23 18.17 -4.22 19.46
N VAL A 24 18.71 -5.29 18.87
CA VAL A 24 18.00 -6.11 17.90
C VAL A 24 16.89 -6.89 18.60
N ARG A 25 15.70 -6.84 18.00
CA ARG A 25 14.50 -7.56 18.44
C ARG A 25 13.92 -8.29 17.25
N GLU A 26 13.19 -9.37 17.52
CA GLU A 26 12.51 -10.13 16.47
C GLU A 26 11.46 -9.27 15.75
N HIS A 27 10.72 -8.45 16.51
CA HIS A 27 9.66 -7.56 16.02
C HIS A 27 9.90 -6.13 16.52
N PRO A 28 10.87 -5.40 15.93
CA PRO A 28 11.18 -4.04 16.36
C PRO A 28 9.99 -3.11 16.09
N VAL A 29 9.73 -2.19 17.03
CA VAL A 29 8.78 -1.09 16.82
C VAL A 29 9.59 0.20 16.70
N PHE A 30 9.40 0.93 15.61
CA PHE A 30 10.02 2.23 15.46
C PHE A 30 9.22 3.31 16.21
N GLU A 31 9.93 4.29 16.78
CA GLU A 31 9.33 5.39 17.55
C GLU A 31 8.21 6.12 16.79
N TYR A 32 8.38 6.33 15.47
CA TYR A 32 7.35 6.99 14.66
C TYR A 32 6.06 6.18 14.58
N VAL A 33 6.12 4.84 14.46
CA VAL A 33 4.94 3.96 14.40
C VAL A 33 4.12 4.12 15.67
N ARG A 34 4.78 4.06 16.82
CA ARG A 34 4.10 4.24 18.10
C ARG A 34 3.56 5.65 18.27
N SER A 35 4.30 6.65 17.81
CA SER A 35 3.84 8.04 17.84
C SER A 35 2.60 8.26 16.98
N LEU A 36 2.54 7.67 15.78
CA LEU A 36 1.37 7.70 14.91
C LEU A 36 0.16 7.02 15.56
N PHE A 37 0.36 5.83 16.14
CA PHE A 37 -0.70 5.14 16.86
C PHE A 37 -1.20 5.95 18.05
N ARG A 38 -0.31 6.47 18.89
CA ARG A 38 -0.66 7.31 20.05
C ARG A 38 -1.42 8.57 19.63
N THR A 39 -0.98 9.23 18.56
CA THR A 39 -1.65 10.42 18.02
C THR A 39 -3.06 10.06 17.53
N SER A 40 -3.27 8.85 17.00
CA SER A 40 -4.60 8.40 16.60
C SER A 40 -5.59 8.28 17.77
N LEU A 41 -5.12 8.25 19.02
CA LEU A 41 -5.96 8.09 20.22
C LEU A 41 -6.38 9.43 20.86
N SER A 42 -5.98 10.57 20.27
CA SER A 42 -6.28 11.91 20.80
C SER A 42 -7.69 12.40 20.43
N ASP A 43 -8.02 13.61 20.88
CA ASP A 43 -9.18 14.40 20.46
C ASP A 43 -10.55 13.76 20.75
N ASP A 44 -10.66 12.93 21.80
CA ASP A 44 -11.86 12.14 22.12
C ASP A 44 -12.38 11.31 20.93
N TRP A 45 -11.51 11.03 19.95
CA TRP A 45 -11.90 10.30 18.76
C TRP A 45 -12.35 8.88 19.12
N PRO A 46 -13.47 8.38 18.55
CA PRO A 46 -13.95 7.05 18.87
C PRO A 46 -12.93 5.97 18.54
N ARG A 47 -12.82 5.01 19.45
CA ARG A 47 -11.90 3.88 19.36
C ARG A 47 -12.65 2.67 18.85
N PHE A 48 -12.10 2.01 17.85
CA PHE A 48 -12.76 0.88 17.20
C PHE A 48 -11.96 -0.40 17.37
N LYS A 49 -12.68 -1.51 17.56
CA LYS A 49 -12.17 -2.86 17.37
C LYS A 49 -12.73 -3.38 16.06
N LEU A 50 -11.88 -3.47 15.04
CA LEU A 50 -12.23 -3.96 13.72
C LEU A 50 -11.98 -5.46 13.63
N HIS A 51 -12.96 -6.17 13.08
CA HIS A 51 -12.83 -7.59 12.75
C HIS A 51 -12.69 -7.73 11.24
N ILE A 52 -11.74 -8.57 10.82
CA ILE A 52 -11.50 -8.93 9.42
C ILE A 52 -11.55 -10.45 9.34
N ASN A 53 -12.48 -10.98 8.57
CA ASN A 53 -12.54 -12.40 8.28
C ASN A 53 -11.74 -12.63 7.01
N ASP A 54 -10.61 -13.31 7.17
CA ASP A 54 -9.76 -13.65 6.03
C ASP A 54 -10.51 -14.62 5.12
N GLY A 55 -10.69 -14.22 3.87
CA GLY A 55 -11.44 -14.98 2.87
C GLY A 55 -10.85 -16.36 2.59
N GLU A 56 -9.55 -16.55 2.83
CA GLU A 56 -8.87 -17.84 2.58
C GLU A 56 -8.74 -18.71 3.84
N SER A 57 -8.39 -18.16 5.00
CA SER A 57 -8.04 -18.96 6.18
C SER A 57 -9.18 -19.26 7.15
N SER A 58 -10.42 -18.77 6.90
CA SER A 58 -11.53 -18.80 7.88
C SER A 58 -11.18 -18.19 9.25
N LYS A 59 -9.99 -17.59 9.40
CA LYS A 59 -9.52 -16.96 10.62
C LYS A 59 -10.06 -15.55 10.70
N SER A 60 -10.52 -15.18 11.89
CA SER A 60 -10.97 -13.81 12.17
C SER A 60 -9.87 -13.08 12.92
N HIS A 61 -9.36 -12.00 12.33
CA HIS A 61 -8.35 -11.15 12.95
C HIS A 61 -9.01 -9.93 13.59
N ALA A 62 -8.51 -9.52 14.75
CA ALA A 62 -9.02 -8.37 15.50
C ALA A 62 -7.96 -7.28 15.64
N TYR A 63 -8.31 -6.07 15.21
CA TYR A 63 -7.43 -4.91 15.20
C TYR A 63 -8.03 -3.75 15.99
N LEU A 64 -7.19 -3.07 16.77
CA LEU A 64 -7.54 -1.86 17.49
C LEU A 64 -7.08 -0.65 16.68
N VAL A 65 -7.99 0.28 16.35
CA VAL A 65 -7.69 1.51 15.62
C VAL A 65 -8.33 2.75 16.27
N GLY A 66 -7.64 3.90 16.19
CA GLY A 66 -8.16 5.21 16.54
C GLY A 66 -8.56 6.02 15.29
N LYS A 67 -8.21 7.31 15.30
CA LYS A 67 -8.35 8.24 14.17
C LYS A 67 -7.53 7.78 12.96
N PRO A 68 -8.06 7.81 11.73
CA PRO A 68 -7.29 7.49 10.54
C PRO A 68 -6.03 8.35 10.44
N THR A 69 -4.88 7.72 10.19
CA THR A 69 -3.62 8.41 9.90
C THR A 69 -3.62 8.98 8.48
N PHE A 70 -4.34 8.33 7.57
CA PHE A 70 -4.54 8.77 6.20
C PHE A 70 -6.04 8.82 5.89
N CYS A 71 -6.49 9.96 5.36
CA CYS A 71 -7.83 10.14 4.81
C CYS A 71 -7.75 11.23 3.73
N PRO A 72 -7.97 10.91 2.44
CA PRO A 72 -8.03 11.93 1.41
C PRO A 72 -9.13 12.95 1.74
N PRO A 73 -8.92 14.25 1.51
CA PRO A 73 -9.91 15.29 1.79
C PRO A 73 -11.06 15.30 0.76
N GLU A 74 -10.92 14.56 -0.34
CA GLU A 74 -11.86 14.58 -1.45
C GLU A 74 -13.18 13.88 -1.09
N LEU A 75 -14.28 14.60 -1.32
CA LEU A 75 -15.65 14.07 -1.19
C LEU A 75 -15.98 13.00 -2.22
N LEU A 76 -15.28 13.01 -3.36
CA LEU A 76 -15.46 12.06 -4.47
C LEU A 76 -14.25 11.12 -4.49
N GLY A 77 -14.48 9.83 -4.24
CA GLY A 77 -13.41 8.84 -4.22
C GLY A 77 -13.86 7.52 -3.61
N ARG A 78 -12.88 6.68 -3.25
CA ARG A 78 -13.10 5.35 -2.66
C ARG A 78 -13.29 5.40 -1.14
N GLY A 79 -13.30 6.60 -0.54
CA GLY A 79 -13.40 6.79 0.91
C GLY A 79 -12.26 6.12 1.67
N THR A 80 -11.09 5.99 1.06
CA THR A 80 -9.93 5.26 1.61
C THR A 80 -9.51 5.85 2.94
N ARG A 81 -9.37 5.00 3.96
CA ARG A 81 -8.83 5.34 5.26
C ARG A 81 -7.68 4.41 5.59
N GLY A 82 -6.56 5.00 6.00
CA GLY A 82 -5.38 4.27 6.47
C GLY A 82 -5.19 4.43 7.96
N TYR A 83 -4.87 3.35 8.65
CA TYR A 83 -4.67 3.32 10.08
C TYR A 83 -3.36 2.62 10.41
N VAL A 84 -2.60 3.19 11.35
CA VAL A 84 -1.71 2.38 12.17
C VAL A 84 -2.60 1.61 13.14
N ALA A 85 -2.63 0.29 13.01
CA ALA A 85 -3.50 -0.60 13.77
C ALA A 85 -2.69 -1.48 14.73
N TYR A 86 -3.27 -1.83 15.86
CA TYR A 86 -2.68 -2.75 16.82
C TYR A 86 -3.38 -4.12 16.78
N GLU A 87 -2.64 -5.17 16.41
CA GLU A 87 -3.13 -6.54 16.30
C GLU A 87 -3.34 -7.16 17.69
N CYS A 88 -4.57 -7.59 18.00
CA CYS A 88 -4.91 -8.07 19.34
C CYS A 88 -4.21 -9.39 19.72
N GLU A 89 -3.91 -10.24 18.73
CA GLU A 89 -3.35 -11.58 18.97
C GLU A 89 -1.84 -11.53 19.27
N THR A 90 -1.09 -10.76 18.46
CA THR A 90 0.37 -10.74 18.50
C THR A 90 0.93 -9.51 19.20
N GLY A 91 0.09 -8.48 19.40
CA GLY A 91 0.53 -7.19 19.93
C GLY A 91 1.41 -6.38 18.96
N ARG A 92 1.40 -6.71 17.67
CA ARG A 92 2.16 -6.01 16.62
C ARG A 92 1.41 -4.79 16.09
N PHE A 93 2.16 -3.80 15.62
CA PHE A 93 1.62 -2.72 14.81
C PHE A 93 1.65 -3.11 13.34
N VAL A 94 0.56 -2.81 12.63
CA VAL A 94 0.37 -3.11 11.21
C VAL A 94 -0.30 -1.93 10.52
N TRP A 95 -0.21 -1.87 9.20
CA TRP A 95 -0.98 -0.92 8.41
C TRP A 95 -2.30 -1.54 7.98
N LEU A 96 -3.41 -0.88 8.31
CA LEU A 96 -4.76 -1.28 7.91
C LEU A 96 -5.33 -0.25 6.94
N LYS A 97 -5.66 -0.71 5.73
CA LYS A 97 -6.37 0.06 4.70
C LYS A 97 -7.84 -0.37 4.70
N ASP A 98 -8.73 0.60 4.83
CA ASP A 98 -10.18 0.46 4.77
C ASP A 98 -10.67 1.25 3.54
N VAL A 99 -11.34 0.58 2.60
CA VAL A 99 -11.60 1.15 1.27
C VAL A 99 -12.90 0.62 0.65
N TRP A 100 -13.58 1.48 -0.11
CA TRP A 100 -14.65 1.05 -1.02
C TRP A 100 -14.04 0.69 -2.37
N ARG A 101 -13.78 -0.60 -2.60
CA ARG A 101 -13.25 -1.10 -3.87
C ARG A 101 -14.37 -1.27 -4.89
N ALA A 102 -14.10 -1.00 -6.16
CA ALA A 102 -15.09 -1.30 -7.20
C ALA A 102 -15.35 -2.82 -7.25
N SER A 103 -16.62 -3.22 -7.16
CA SER A 103 -17.07 -4.61 -7.22
C SER A 103 -17.08 -5.07 -8.68
N TYR A 104 -15.90 -5.31 -9.23
CA TYR A 104 -15.77 -6.02 -10.49
C TYR A 104 -15.94 -7.52 -10.26
N MET A 105 -16.74 -8.18 -11.11
CA MET A 105 -16.81 -9.64 -11.17
C MET A 105 -15.51 -10.29 -11.71
N LEU A 106 -14.53 -9.49 -12.17
CA LEU A 106 -13.39 -9.96 -12.96
C LEU A 106 -12.03 -9.34 -12.61
N THR A 107 -11.93 -8.42 -11.64
CA THR A 107 -10.62 -7.90 -11.19
C THR A 107 -10.29 -8.46 -9.83
N LYS A 108 -9.02 -8.85 -9.67
CA LYS A 108 -8.50 -9.33 -8.39
C LYS A 108 -8.57 -8.23 -7.33
N THR A 109 -8.74 -8.60 -6.06
CA THR A 109 -8.53 -7.66 -4.95
C THR A 109 -7.05 -7.30 -4.85
N GLU A 110 -6.73 -6.15 -4.23
CA GLU A 110 -5.33 -5.83 -3.91
C GLU A 110 -4.73 -6.91 -2.99
N GLY A 111 -5.50 -7.48 -2.06
CA GLY A 111 -5.05 -8.62 -1.24
C GLY A 111 -4.69 -9.86 -2.07
N GLU A 112 -5.52 -10.26 -3.03
CA GLU A 112 -5.20 -11.38 -3.94
C GLU A 112 -3.95 -11.12 -4.80
N VAL A 113 -3.71 -9.85 -5.18
CA VAL A 113 -2.50 -9.45 -5.90
C VAL A 113 -1.29 -9.55 -4.98
N LEU A 114 -1.33 -8.95 -3.80
CA LEU A 114 -0.25 -9.00 -2.82
C LEU A 114 0.08 -10.44 -2.42
N ARG A 115 -0.93 -11.30 -2.17
CA ARG A 115 -0.74 -12.72 -1.88
C ARG A 115 0.06 -13.42 -2.98
N LYS A 116 -0.28 -13.15 -4.25
CA LYS A 116 0.44 -13.70 -5.40
C LYS A 116 1.88 -13.19 -5.48
N LEU A 117 2.11 -11.90 -5.24
CA LEU A 117 3.45 -11.30 -5.27
C LEU A 117 4.33 -11.81 -4.12
N ASN A 118 3.78 -11.90 -2.90
CA ASN A 118 4.48 -12.43 -1.74
C ASN A 118 4.82 -13.93 -1.93
N ALA A 119 3.89 -14.74 -2.46
CA ALA A 119 4.15 -16.15 -2.74
C ALA A 119 5.26 -16.34 -3.79
N ALA A 120 5.37 -15.44 -4.76
CA ALA A 120 6.45 -15.43 -5.76
C ALA A 120 7.75 -14.80 -5.26
N GLY A 121 7.82 -14.37 -4.00
CA GLY A 121 9.01 -13.76 -3.41
C GLY A 121 9.42 -12.42 -4.03
N VAL A 122 8.46 -11.68 -4.62
CA VAL A 122 8.74 -10.35 -5.18
C VAL A 122 9.13 -9.41 -4.03
N PRO A 123 10.32 -8.78 -4.06
CA PRO A 123 10.76 -7.90 -2.98
C PRO A 123 10.10 -6.51 -3.10
N HIS A 124 10.21 -5.72 -2.03
CA HIS A 124 9.78 -4.32 -1.99
C HIS A 124 8.30 -4.08 -2.33
N VAL A 125 7.45 -5.06 -2.03
CA VAL A 125 5.99 -4.93 -1.98
C VAL A 125 5.51 -5.22 -0.55
N PRO A 126 4.33 -4.71 -0.14
CA PRO A 126 3.79 -4.99 1.18
C PRO A 126 3.65 -6.49 1.45
N THR A 127 3.92 -6.89 2.68
CA THR A 127 3.70 -8.25 3.18
C THR A 127 2.25 -8.35 3.65
N LEU A 128 1.42 -9.10 2.93
CA LEU A 128 0.01 -9.28 3.27
C LEU A 128 -0.13 -10.10 4.57
N VAL A 129 -0.88 -9.55 5.54
CA VAL A 129 -1.29 -10.26 6.75
C VAL A 129 -2.63 -10.92 6.55
N CYS A 130 -3.64 -10.15 6.16
CA CYS A 130 -4.99 -10.64 5.81
C CYS A 130 -5.75 -9.60 4.99
N ASP A 131 -6.77 -10.04 4.26
CA ASP A 131 -7.74 -9.17 3.60
C ASP A 131 -9.15 -9.76 3.64
N GLY A 132 -10.17 -8.91 3.50
CA GLY A 132 -11.54 -9.38 3.48
C GLY A 132 -12.58 -8.29 3.23
N ASP A 133 -13.69 -8.69 2.61
CA ASP A 133 -14.86 -7.83 2.47
C ASP A 133 -15.59 -7.67 3.82
N VAL A 134 -16.08 -6.45 4.08
CA VAL A 134 -16.80 -6.13 5.32
C VAL A 134 -18.26 -6.57 5.18
N ARG A 135 -18.51 -7.84 5.54
CA ARG A 135 -19.85 -8.46 5.49
C ARG A 135 -20.49 -8.28 4.11
N ASP A 136 -21.74 -7.81 4.08
CA ASP A 136 -22.56 -7.54 2.92
C ASP A 136 -22.56 -6.05 2.52
N GLN A 137 -21.64 -5.24 3.06
CA GLN A 137 -21.60 -3.81 2.77
C GLN A 137 -21.21 -3.55 1.30
N ALA A 138 -22.20 -3.11 0.53
CA ALA A 138 -22.06 -2.70 -0.85
C ALA A 138 -22.84 -1.42 -1.14
N THR A 139 -22.36 -0.61 -2.08
CA THR A 139 -23.09 0.57 -2.53
C THR A 139 -24.29 0.18 -3.41
N ILE A 140 -25.38 0.92 -3.28
CA ILE A 140 -26.61 0.74 -4.10
C ILE A 140 -26.55 1.49 -5.45
N THR A 141 -25.41 2.10 -5.78
CA THR A 141 -25.21 2.88 -7.01
C THR A 141 -25.49 2.09 -8.28
N ALA A 142 -25.21 0.77 -8.28
CA ALA A 142 -25.54 -0.09 -9.42
C ALA A 142 -27.04 -0.39 -9.56
N ASP A 143 -27.80 -0.36 -8.46
CA ASP A 143 -29.25 -0.54 -8.49
C ASP A 143 -29.92 0.69 -9.07
N TRP A 144 -29.47 1.88 -8.67
CA TRP A 144 -29.86 3.15 -9.29
C TRP A 144 -29.54 3.20 -10.79
N ARG A 145 -28.35 2.74 -11.18
CA ARG A 145 -27.97 2.63 -12.60
C ARG A 145 -28.94 1.74 -13.38
N ARG A 146 -29.28 0.57 -12.82
CA ARG A 146 -30.21 -0.38 -13.43
C ARG A 146 -31.60 0.24 -13.58
N ALA A 147 -32.09 0.91 -12.54
CA ALA A 147 -33.36 1.61 -12.54
C ALA A 147 -33.43 2.76 -13.57
N LYS A 148 -32.29 3.37 -13.91
CA LYS A 148 -32.17 4.49 -14.86
C LYS A 148 -31.68 4.08 -16.25
N SER A 149 -31.50 2.79 -16.53
CA SER A 149 -31.00 2.26 -17.82
C SER A 149 -29.71 2.92 -18.32
N LEU A 150 -28.83 3.33 -17.40
CA LEU A 150 -27.58 4.01 -17.75
C LEU A 150 -26.53 3.03 -18.31
N PRO A 151 -25.68 3.47 -19.27
CA PRO A 151 -24.62 2.65 -19.85
C PRO A 151 -23.69 2.01 -18.80
N ASP A 152 -23.20 0.80 -19.11
CA ASP A 152 -22.23 0.11 -18.27
C ASP A 152 -20.94 0.94 -18.10
N GLY A 153 -20.44 1.00 -16.86
CA GLY A 153 -19.16 1.63 -16.52
C GLY A 153 -19.24 3.06 -15.95
N ILE A 154 -20.41 3.72 -15.97
CA ILE A 154 -20.60 5.08 -15.43
C ILE A 154 -20.78 5.08 -13.91
N LEU A 155 -21.67 4.23 -13.39
CA LEU A 155 -21.93 4.08 -11.94
C LEU A 155 -21.58 2.66 -11.50
N ARG A 156 -20.51 2.52 -10.73
CA ARG A 156 -19.98 1.23 -10.28
C ARG A 156 -20.50 0.91 -8.89
N GLN A 157 -20.87 -0.35 -8.67
CA GLN A 157 -21.04 -0.87 -7.31
C GLN A 157 -19.67 -0.94 -6.66
N HIS A 158 -19.57 -0.56 -5.40
CA HIS A 158 -18.38 -0.74 -4.60
C HIS A 158 -18.71 -1.67 -3.43
N ARG A 159 -17.74 -2.49 -3.03
CA ARG A 159 -17.78 -3.30 -1.82
C ARG A 159 -16.81 -2.72 -0.82
N HIS A 160 -17.21 -2.68 0.44
CA HIS A 160 -16.33 -2.27 1.51
C HIS A 160 -15.35 -3.41 1.81
N HIS A 161 -14.07 -3.12 1.75
CA HIS A 161 -12.99 -4.08 1.86
C HIS A 161 -11.89 -3.56 2.79
N ARG A 162 -11.22 -4.47 3.49
CA ARG A 162 -10.10 -4.18 4.37
C ARG A 162 -8.91 -5.03 4.02
N ILE A 163 -7.73 -4.40 4.06
CA ILE A 163 -6.45 -5.04 3.77
C ILE A 163 -5.49 -4.67 4.90
N VAL A 164 -4.77 -5.66 5.41
CA VAL A 164 -3.77 -5.48 6.45
C VAL A 164 -2.42 -5.96 5.92
N VAL A 165 -1.41 -5.11 6.06
CA VAL A 165 -0.02 -5.40 5.69
C VAL A 165 0.90 -5.15 6.87
N GLU A 166 2.02 -5.87 6.94
CA GLU A 166 2.95 -5.79 8.08
C GLU A 166 3.59 -4.41 8.21
N GLU A 167 3.94 -3.80 7.09
CA GLU A 167 4.73 -2.58 7.06
C GLU A 167 3.88 -1.34 7.34
N VAL A 168 4.21 -0.63 8.42
CA VAL A 168 3.76 0.74 8.64
C VAL A 168 4.80 1.67 8.04
N CYS A 169 4.56 2.22 6.85
CA CYS A 169 5.54 3.03 6.14
C CYS A 169 5.39 4.54 6.41
N MET A 170 6.43 5.31 6.07
CA MET A 170 6.42 6.77 6.00
C MET A 170 6.19 7.26 4.56
N PRO A 171 5.56 8.44 4.36
CA PRO A 171 5.45 9.05 3.04
C PRO A 171 6.82 9.34 2.41
N LEU A 172 6.90 9.31 1.08
CA LEU A 172 8.15 9.54 0.36
C LEU A 172 8.78 10.90 0.67
N ASP A 173 7.97 11.92 0.97
CA ASP A 173 8.41 13.30 1.26
C ASP A 173 9.23 13.44 2.55
N LYS A 174 9.37 12.35 3.34
CA LYS A 174 10.20 12.30 4.53
C LYS A 174 11.66 11.98 4.26
N PHE A 175 12.04 11.72 3.02
CA PHE A 175 13.44 11.54 2.63
C PHE A 175 14.31 12.70 3.16
N ARG A 176 15.55 12.39 3.58
CA ARG A 176 16.42 13.38 4.24
C ARG A 176 17.41 14.03 3.28
N TYR A 177 17.78 13.34 2.21
CA TYR A 177 18.74 13.81 1.21
C TYR A 177 18.59 13.04 -0.11
N GLY A 178 19.03 13.63 -1.23
CA GLY A 178 18.75 13.10 -2.58
C GLY A 178 19.25 11.68 -2.84
N ARG A 179 20.41 11.28 -2.27
CA ARG A 179 20.90 9.89 -2.38
C ARG A 179 19.94 8.89 -1.75
N GLN A 180 19.32 9.26 -0.62
CA GLN A 180 18.34 8.41 0.06
C GLN A 180 17.06 8.28 -0.77
N LEU A 181 16.57 9.39 -1.37
CA LEU A 181 15.44 9.36 -2.29
C LEU A 181 15.68 8.38 -3.44
N ILE A 182 16.86 8.47 -4.08
CA ILE A 182 17.22 7.57 -5.18
C ILE A 182 17.25 6.12 -4.71
N ALA A 183 17.80 5.83 -3.53
CA ALA A 183 17.85 4.46 -2.99
C ALA A 183 16.44 3.89 -2.75
N VAL A 184 15.55 4.66 -2.11
CA VAL A 184 14.15 4.26 -1.86
C VAL A 184 13.38 4.00 -3.17
N VAL A 185 13.57 4.86 -4.17
CA VAL A 185 12.93 4.65 -5.48
C VAL A 185 13.55 3.45 -6.21
N TYR A 186 14.87 3.28 -6.12
CA TYR A 186 15.59 2.16 -6.73
C TYR A 186 15.12 0.80 -6.18
N ASP A 187 14.90 0.71 -4.87
CA ASP A 187 14.33 -0.46 -4.19
C ASP A 187 12.97 -0.89 -4.80
N CYS A 188 12.21 0.03 -5.38
CA CYS A 188 10.93 -0.28 -6.02
C CYS A 188 11.08 -0.73 -7.49
N LEU A 189 12.24 -0.54 -8.12
CA LEU A 189 12.46 -0.95 -9.53
C LEU A 189 12.39 -2.47 -9.74
N PRO A 190 12.79 -3.34 -8.78
CA PRO A 190 12.44 -4.76 -8.79
C PRO A 190 10.95 -5.07 -8.98
N HIS A 191 10.00 -4.11 -8.97
CA HIS A 191 8.63 -4.35 -9.45
C HIS A 191 8.59 -4.95 -10.86
N HIS A 192 9.60 -4.71 -11.71
CA HIS A 192 9.68 -5.37 -13.01
C HIS A 192 9.76 -6.90 -12.86
N GLN A 193 10.28 -7.44 -11.75
CA GLN A 193 10.22 -8.86 -11.44
C GLN A 193 8.77 -9.33 -11.30
N ALA A 194 7.85 -8.52 -10.77
CA ALA A 194 6.42 -8.82 -10.81
C ALA A 194 5.88 -8.90 -12.25
N ALA A 195 6.42 -8.10 -13.18
CA ALA A 195 5.99 -8.09 -14.57
C ALA A 195 6.63 -9.21 -15.42
N THR A 196 7.88 -9.59 -15.14
CA THR A 196 8.67 -10.54 -15.93
C THR A 196 8.70 -11.96 -15.36
N ASN A 197 8.39 -12.16 -14.07
CA ASN A 197 8.27 -13.48 -13.48
C ASN A 197 7.09 -14.23 -14.13
N SER A 198 7.34 -15.46 -14.58
CA SER A 198 6.39 -16.29 -15.33
C SER A 198 5.11 -16.62 -14.55
N GLU A 199 5.18 -16.64 -13.22
CA GLU A 199 4.06 -16.96 -12.34
C GLU A 199 3.18 -15.74 -12.08
N THR A 200 3.75 -14.54 -11.95
CA THR A 200 3.03 -13.30 -11.59
C THR A 200 2.52 -12.56 -12.81
N ARG A 201 3.42 -12.06 -13.68
CA ARG A 201 3.14 -11.28 -14.90
C ARG A 201 2.17 -10.11 -14.71
N ILE A 202 2.43 -9.27 -13.70
CA ILE A 202 1.58 -8.15 -13.28
C ILE A 202 2.33 -6.81 -13.41
N LEU A 203 1.65 -5.80 -13.96
CA LEU A 203 2.05 -4.39 -13.94
C LEU A 203 1.32 -3.66 -12.81
N HIS A 204 1.95 -2.66 -12.19
CA HIS A 204 1.38 -1.84 -11.13
C HIS A 204 0.30 -0.88 -11.65
N CYS A 205 0.55 -0.21 -12.77
CA CYS A 205 -0.32 0.75 -13.47
C CYS A 205 -0.64 2.06 -12.73
N ASP A 206 -0.17 2.27 -11.51
CA ASP A 206 -0.32 3.54 -10.78
C ASP A 206 0.95 3.92 -9.99
N ILE A 207 2.09 3.98 -10.67
CA ILE A 207 3.33 4.43 -10.02
C ILE A 207 3.25 5.94 -9.79
N SER A 208 3.34 6.34 -8.52
CA SER A 208 3.26 7.72 -8.08
C SER A 208 4.05 7.93 -6.80
N GLY A 209 4.37 9.18 -6.46
CA GLY A 209 5.02 9.51 -5.19
C GLY A 209 4.18 9.15 -3.95
N GLY A 210 2.86 9.03 -4.09
CA GLY A 210 1.97 8.58 -3.01
C GLY A 210 2.00 7.07 -2.78
N ASN A 211 2.47 6.30 -3.78
CA ASN A 211 2.46 4.84 -3.77
C ASN A 211 3.86 4.24 -3.54
N ILE A 212 4.91 5.06 -3.55
CA ILE A 212 6.27 4.69 -3.14
C ILE A 212 6.45 5.17 -1.70
N LEU A 213 6.59 4.26 -0.75
CA LEU A 213 6.72 4.60 0.66
C LEU A 213 8.09 4.21 1.21
N ILE A 214 8.50 4.90 2.26
CA ILE A 214 9.75 4.66 3.00
C ILE A 214 9.46 3.69 4.13
N TYR A 215 10.21 2.59 4.20
CA TYR A 215 10.15 1.64 5.30
C TYR A 215 11.54 1.43 5.92
N PRO A 216 11.78 1.92 7.14
CA PRO A 216 12.99 1.59 7.89
C PRO A 216 13.02 0.09 8.21
N LYS A 217 14.15 -0.56 7.91
CA LYS A 217 14.40 -1.98 8.22
C LYS A 217 15.75 -2.14 8.91
N ILE A 218 15.85 -3.16 9.76
CA ILE A 218 17.14 -3.63 10.26
C ILE A 218 17.68 -4.64 9.27
N VAL A 219 18.82 -4.34 8.66
CA VAL A 219 19.55 -5.25 7.77
C VAL A 219 20.91 -5.59 8.36
N ARG A 220 21.40 -6.80 8.12
CA ARG A 220 22.79 -7.17 8.45
C ARG A 220 23.66 -6.94 7.22
N VAL A 221 24.56 -5.97 7.32
CA VAL A 221 25.43 -5.58 6.20
C VAL A 221 26.56 -6.60 6.06
N PRO A 222 26.95 -7.03 4.83
CA PRO A 222 27.95 -8.08 4.64
C PRO A 222 29.32 -7.83 5.32
N GLU A 223 29.73 -6.57 5.49
CA GLU A 223 30.92 -6.21 6.26
C GLU A 223 30.67 -6.35 7.76
N GLY A 224 31.03 -7.52 8.31
CA GLY A 224 30.97 -7.79 9.75
C GLY A 224 29.59 -8.15 10.30
N GLN A 225 28.58 -8.33 9.43
CA GLN A 225 27.20 -8.66 9.80
C GLN A 225 26.55 -7.70 10.80
N ILE A 226 27.04 -6.45 10.83
CA ILE A 226 26.60 -5.46 11.81
C ILE A 226 25.13 -5.08 11.51
N PRO A 227 24.21 -5.24 12.48
CA PRO A 227 22.82 -4.84 12.31
C PRO A 227 22.76 -3.32 12.12
N THR A 228 22.08 -2.89 11.08
CA THR A 228 22.03 -1.48 10.66
C THR A 228 20.60 -1.12 10.29
N VAL A 229 20.09 -0.02 10.82
CA VAL A 229 18.84 0.58 10.36
C VAL A 229 19.13 1.26 9.03
N VAL A 230 18.38 0.88 8.00
CA VAL A 230 18.42 1.49 6.67
C VAL A 230 17.00 1.85 6.23
N TRP A 231 16.85 2.89 5.43
CA TRP A 231 15.56 3.18 4.80
C TRP A 231 15.46 2.43 3.49
N THR A 232 14.39 1.63 3.35
CA THR A 232 14.09 0.88 2.14
C THR A 232 12.82 1.39 1.47
N GLY A 233 12.70 1.16 0.16
CA GLY A 233 11.47 1.43 -0.58
C GLY A 233 10.46 0.29 -0.51
N VAL A 234 9.18 0.66 -0.49
CA VAL A 234 8.05 -0.26 -0.65
C VAL A 234 7.05 0.35 -1.65
N LEU A 235 6.74 -0.40 -2.71
CA LEU A 235 5.72 -0.02 -3.70
C LEU A 235 4.36 -0.56 -3.26
N THR A 236 3.46 0.34 -2.88
CA THR A 236 2.12 0.06 -2.33
C THR A 236 1.01 0.36 -3.32
N ASP A 237 -0.23 0.01 -2.98
CA ASP A 237 -1.45 0.31 -3.75
C ASP A 237 -1.55 -0.41 -5.11
N TRP A 238 -1.53 -1.74 -5.02
CA TRP A 238 -1.64 -2.64 -6.19
C TRP A 238 -3.08 -2.81 -6.70
N GLU A 239 -4.01 -1.95 -6.29
CA GLU A 239 -5.44 -2.07 -6.61
C GLU A 239 -5.75 -1.84 -8.10
N LEU A 240 -4.90 -1.06 -8.79
CA LEU A 240 -5.02 -0.77 -10.22
C LEU A 240 -4.20 -1.72 -11.10
N SER A 241 -3.53 -2.69 -10.48
CA SER A 241 -2.63 -3.61 -11.16
C SER A 241 -3.32 -4.45 -12.23
N ARG A 242 -2.56 -4.81 -13.27
CA ARG A 242 -3.07 -5.53 -14.44
C ARG A 242 -2.14 -6.63 -14.89
N PRO A 243 -2.68 -7.81 -15.29
CA PRO A 243 -1.86 -8.86 -15.87
C PRO A 243 -1.44 -8.50 -17.30
N LEU A 244 -0.14 -8.66 -17.59
CA LEU A 244 0.54 -8.28 -18.84
C LEU A 244 -0.07 -8.95 -20.08
N ASP A 245 -0.46 -10.23 -19.96
CA ASP A 245 -0.81 -11.09 -21.11
C ASP A 245 -2.31 -11.28 -21.37
N SER A 246 -3.15 -10.61 -20.59
CA SER A 246 -4.57 -10.96 -20.60
C SER A 246 -5.33 -10.27 -21.73
N ARG A 247 -6.23 -11.02 -22.40
CA ARG A 247 -7.32 -10.46 -23.24
C ARG A 247 -8.15 -9.42 -22.45
N MET A 248 -8.14 -9.55 -21.12
CA MET A 248 -8.68 -8.62 -20.11
C MET A 248 -7.99 -7.24 -20.08
N SER A 249 -6.68 -7.15 -20.34
CA SER A 249 -5.97 -5.86 -20.48
C SER A 249 -6.61 -5.02 -21.59
N ARG A 250 -6.99 -5.65 -22.70
CA ARG A 250 -7.68 -5.00 -23.85
C ARG A 250 -9.18 -4.72 -23.63
N LEU A 251 -9.81 -5.30 -22.61
CA LEU A 251 -11.22 -5.07 -22.26
C LEU A 251 -11.36 -3.98 -21.18
N THR A 252 -10.32 -3.78 -20.37
CA THR A 252 -10.23 -2.78 -19.28
C THR A 252 -9.56 -1.47 -19.73
N THR A 253 -9.07 -1.38 -20.98
CA THR A 253 -8.45 -0.21 -21.64
C THR A 253 -9.41 0.93 -21.98
N LYS A 254 -10.68 0.91 -21.54
CA LYS A 254 -11.63 1.99 -21.86
C LYS A 254 -11.20 3.36 -21.32
N ARG A 255 -10.29 3.42 -20.36
CA ARG A 255 -9.58 4.64 -19.92
C ARG A 255 -8.35 4.26 -19.08
N ASN A 256 -7.18 4.81 -19.39
CA ASN A 256 -6.02 4.76 -18.49
C ASN A 256 -6.41 5.40 -17.15
N GLN A 257 -6.25 4.64 -16.07
CA GLN A 257 -6.48 5.07 -14.69
C GLN A 257 -5.11 5.18 -14.02
N GLY A 258 -4.99 6.09 -13.05
CA GLY A 258 -3.76 6.36 -12.34
C GLY A 258 -3.47 7.85 -12.22
N THR A 259 -2.35 8.18 -11.61
CA THR A 259 -1.97 9.56 -11.31
C THR A 259 -1.39 10.26 -12.54
N TYR A 260 -2.20 11.10 -13.20
CA TYR A 260 -1.85 11.76 -14.47
C TYR A 260 -0.50 12.49 -14.48
N GLN A 261 -0.11 13.09 -13.35
CA GLN A 261 1.16 13.80 -13.21
C GLN A 261 2.39 12.92 -13.45
N PHE A 262 2.29 11.63 -13.12
CA PHE A 262 3.40 10.67 -13.25
C PHE A 262 3.22 9.73 -14.44
N MET A 263 2.12 9.84 -15.18
CA MET A 263 1.83 8.96 -16.32
C MET A 263 2.78 9.23 -17.49
N SER A 264 3.17 8.17 -18.19
CA SER A 264 4.04 8.29 -19.37
C SER A 264 3.42 9.14 -20.47
N VAL A 265 4.25 9.85 -21.24
CA VAL A 265 3.80 10.65 -22.40
C VAL A 265 3.08 9.75 -23.42
N SER A 266 3.53 8.50 -23.58
CA SER A 266 2.90 7.54 -24.49
C SER A 266 1.45 7.25 -24.08
N LEU A 267 1.18 7.04 -22.80
CA LEU A 267 -0.16 6.76 -22.29
C LEU A 267 -1.07 8.00 -22.29
N LEU A 268 -0.50 9.18 -22.06
CA LEU A 268 -1.23 10.46 -22.14
C LEU A 268 -1.64 10.80 -23.57
N THR A 269 -0.78 10.52 -24.55
CA THR A 269 -1.06 10.77 -25.97
C THR A 269 -1.93 9.69 -26.62
N ARG A 270 -1.84 8.45 -26.13
CA ARG A 270 -2.59 7.29 -26.66
C ARG A 270 -3.37 6.62 -25.54
N ILE A 271 -4.51 7.22 -25.19
CA ILE A 271 -5.34 6.84 -24.03
C ILE A 271 -5.83 5.38 -24.07
N THR A 272 -5.85 4.74 -25.24
CA THR A 272 -6.27 3.34 -25.43
C THR A 272 -5.11 2.35 -25.53
N LYS A 273 -3.86 2.83 -25.50
CA LYS A 273 -2.65 2.00 -25.54
C LYS A 273 -2.60 1.15 -24.24
N PRO A 274 -2.32 -0.16 -24.33
CA PRO A 274 -1.98 -0.95 -23.14
C PRO A 274 -0.73 -0.40 -22.45
N VAL A 275 -0.72 -0.47 -21.11
CA VAL A 275 0.46 -0.13 -20.31
C VAL A 275 1.57 -1.16 -20.55
N GLU A 276 2.80 -0.69 -20.71
CA GLU A 276 4.00 -1.50 -20.88
C GLU A 276 5.02 -1.19 -19.76
N ILE A 277 6.03 -2.05 -19.60
CA ILE A 277 7.09 -1.86 -18.59
C ILE A 277 7.81 -0.52 -18.78
N CYS A 278 8.02 -0.09 -20.03
CA CYS A 278 8.66 1.21 -20.29
C CYS A 278 7.83 2.40 -19.80
N ASP A 279 6.50 2.30 -19.81
CA ASP A 279 5.61 3.33 -19.28
C ASP A 279 5.73 3.43 -17.74
N GLU A 280 5.88 2.28 -17.07
CA GLU A 280 6.12 2.21 -15.62
C GLU A 280 7.48 2.80 -15.23
N LEU A 281 8.53 2.49 -15.99
CA LEU A 281 9.87 3.07 -15.79
C LEU A 281 9.88 4.59 -16.02
N GLU A 282 9.14 5.09 -17.02
CA GLU A 282 8.98 6.54 -17.23
C GLU A 282 8.26 7.19 -16.02
N SER A 283 7.31 6.49 -15.41
CA SER A 283 6.61 6.98 -14.23
C SER A 283 7.53 7.13 -13.02
N PHE A 284 8.44 6.18 -12.78
CA PHE A 284 9.50 6.31 -11.76
C PHE A 284 10.42 7.51 -12.02
N PHE A 285 10.77 7.76 -13.28
CA PHE A 285 11.55 8.95 -13.65
C PHE A 285 10.81 10.24 -13.31
N HIS A 286 9.51 10.33 -13.64
CA HIS A 286 8.68 11.50 -13.30
C HIS A 286 8.57 11.73 -11.79
N VAL A 287 8.49 10.66 -10.99
CA VAL A 287 8.55 10.77 -9.52
C VAL A 287 9.88 11.37 -9.07
N LEU A 288 11.02 10.88 -9.57
CA LEU A 288 12.34 11.41 -9.21
C LEU A 288 12.47 12.90 -9.56
N VAL A 289 12.04 13.30 -10.76
CA VAL A 289 12.08 14.71 -11.19
C VAL A 289 11.19 15.57 -10.31
N TYR A 290 9.96 15.13 -10.01
CA TYR A 290 9.05 15.87 -9.16
C TYR A 290 9.62 16.08 -7.76
N TYR A 291 10.10 15.01 -7.12
CA TYR A 291 10.63 15.10 -5.75
C TYR A 291 11.94 15.88 -5.67
N ALA A 292 12.80 15.81 -6.69
CA ALA A 292 14.05 16.58 -6.72
C ALA A 292 13.84 18.10 -6.89
N VAL A 293 12.70 18.52 -7.42
CA VAL A 293 12.38 19.95 -7.63
C VAL A 293 11.52 20.52 -6.50
N HIS A 294 10.61 19.72 -5.94
CA HIS A 294 9.62 20.19 -4.96
C HIS A 294 10.05 20.06 -3.49
N TYR A 295 11.07 19.28 -3.18
CA TYR A 295 11.56 19.00 -1.82
C TYR A 295 13.07 19.18 -1.73
#